data_AF-A0A7Y4UJQ5-F1
#
_entry.id   AF-A0A7Y4UJQ5-F1
#
_cell.length_a   1.000
_cell.length_b   1.000
_cell.length_c   1.000
_cell.angle_alpha   90.00
_cell.angle_beta   90.00
_cell.angle_gamma   90.00
#
_symmetry.space_group_name_H-M   'P 1'
#
loop_
_entity.id
_entity.type
_entity.pdbx_description
1 polymer ?
#
loop_
_entity_poly.entity_id
_entity_poly.type
_entity_poly.pdbx_seq_one_letter_code
_entity_poly.pdbx_strand_id
1 'polypeptide(L)'
;TRLTEQTARADRQPLPLEINQLGIRLLDIQGEPFTAPLFFVSPSQINFLVPDQIATGRAQIFLTDGEALVAQGELTITNAAPALFTLSGNGKGLPAALTTEDGDNYASVVKSDGAPRPIALGKAERPQYLLLFGTGFRYAYNLRIKLGGVLLKPVYVGPQGALSGLDQINLILPPDTRAGLLELVVIGDGVTSNDVEVLIADPAKPTR
;
A
#
# COMPACT_ATOMS: atom_id res chain seq x y z
N THR A 1 2.90 23.97 15.22
CA THR A 1 1.50 23.78 15.67
C THR A 1 1.42 22.46 16.40
N ARG A 2 0.88 22.45 17.63
CA ARG A 2 0.59 21.20 18.36
C ARG A 2 -0.82 20.76 18.01
N LEU A 3 -1.00 19.52 17.53
CA LEU A 3 -2.31 19.05 17.03
C LEU A 3 -3.20 18.48 18.14
N THR A 4 -2.61 17.83 19.15
CA THR A 4 -3.30 17.32 20.35
C THR A 4 -2.32 17.18 21.52
N GLU A 5 -2.86 16.98 22.71
CA GLU A 5 -2.10 16.69 23.92
C GLU A 5 -1.68 15.22 24.02
N GLN A 6 -2.45 14.31 23.41
CA GLN A 6 -2.32 12.87 23.62
C GLN A 6 -2.00 12.12 22.33
N THR A 7 -1.29 11.00 22.46
CA THR A 7 -1.08 10.07 21.35
C THR A 7 -2.07 8.92 21.46
N ALA A 8 -2.80 8.63 20.38
CA ALA A 8 -3.75 7.54 20.31
C ALA A 8 -3.80 6.95 18.90
N ARG A 9 -4.13 5.65 18.82
CA ARG A 9 -4.31 4.91 17.56
C ARG A 9 -5.67 4.25 17.53
N ALA A 10 -6.21 4.04 16.34
CA ALA A 10 -7.39 3.22 16.16
C ALA A 10 -7.12 1.77 16.60
N ASP A 11 -8.12 1.15 17.23
CA ASP A 11 -8.06 -0.21 17.79
C ASP A 11 -9.12 -1.14 17.19
N ARG A 12 -9.90 -0.67 16.21
CA ARG A 12 -11.01 -1.39 15.59
C ARG A 12 -11.16 -1.09 14.10
N GLN A 13 -11.92 -1.95 13.42
CA GLN A 13 -12.48 -1.68 12.09
C GLN A 13 -14.01 -1.70 12.15
N PRO A 14 -14.73 -0.80 11.44
CA PRO A 14 -14.20 0.30 10.63
C PRO A 14 -13.44 1.34 11.48
N LEU A 15 -12.50 2.04 10.85
CA LEU A 15 -11.70 3.07 11.51
C LEU A 15 -12.62 4.15 12.10
N PRO A 16 -12.31 4.67 13.30
CA PRO A 16 -13.10 5.72 13.90
C PRO A 16 -12.98 7.02 13.10
N LEU A 17 -14.07 7.78 13.02
CA LEU A 17 -14.08 9.13 12.40
C LEU A 17 -13.50 10.20 13.33
N GLU A 18 -13.37 9.89 14.62
CA GLU A 18 -12.76 10.75 15.63
C GLU A 18 -11.91 9.95 16.60
N ILE A 19 -10.78 10.51 17.03
CA ILE A 19 -9.95 9.97 18.12
C ILE A 19 -9.67 11.11 19.09
N ASN A 20 -10.06 10.97 20.35
CA ASN A 20 -9.96 12.04 21.35
C ASN A 20 -10.59 13.36 20.88
N GLN A 21 -11.80 13.29 20.30
CA GLN A 21 -12.54 14.42 19.71
C GLN A 21 -11.90 15.07 18.47
N LEU A 22 -10.68 14.66 18.11
CA LEU A 22 -10.08 15.10 16.85
C LEU A 22 -10.72 14.40 15.67
N GLY A 23 -11.08 15.17 14.64
CA GLY A 23 -11.62 14.69 13.38
C GLY A 23 -10.95 15.35 12.18
N ILE A 24 -11.01 14.70 11.02
CA ILE A 24 -10.59 15.28 9.73
C ILE A 24 -11.81 15.44 8.84
N ARG A 25 -12.08 16.68 8.43
CA ARG A 25 -13.06 17.00 7.38
C ARG A 25 -12.33 17.38 6.10
N LEU A 26 -12.85 16.92 4.98
CA LEU A 26 -12.35 17.26 3.64
C LEU A 26 -13.46 17.97 2.88
N LEU A 27 -13.07 18.91 2.03
CA LEU A 27 -13.94 19.52 1.04
C LEU A 27 -13.28 19.31 -0.32
N ASP A 28 -13.95 18.58 -1.21
CA ASP A 28 -13.38 18.26 -2.52
C ASP A 28 -13.47 19.45 -3.51
N ILE A 29 -13.05 19.20 -4.75
CA ILE A 29 -13.03 20.24 -5.79
C ILE A 29 -14.45 20.66 -6.25
N GLN A 30 -15.47 19.84 -5.99
CA GLN A 30 -16.88 20.13 -6.27
C GLN A 30 -17.56 20.84 -5.09
N GLY A 31 -16.89 20.96 -3.95
CA GLY A 31 -17.45 21.54 -2.73
C GLY A 31 -18.28 20.54 -1.91
N GLU A 32 -18.11 19.24 -2.14
CA GLU A 32 -18.77 18.20 -1.36
C GLU A 32 -17.97 17.89 -0.08
N PRO A 33 -18.62 17.87 1.10
CA PRO A 33 -17.95 17.59 2.36
C PRO A 33 -17.80 16.09 2.63
N PHE A 34 -16.64 15.69 3.13
CA PHE A 34 -16.36 14.32 3.58
C PHE A 34 -15.74 14.32 4.98
N THR A 35 -15.92 13.22 5.72
CA THR A 35 -15.21 12.95 6.97
C THR A 35 -14.25 11.78 6.76
N ALA A 36 -12.98 11.98 7.08
CA ALA A 36 -11.95 10.97 6.88
C ALA A 36 -11.80 10.07 8.13
N PRO A 37 -11.81 8.74 7.98
CA PRO A 37 -11.49 7.82 9.07
C PRO A 37 -10.02 7.97 9.53
N LEU A 38 -9.78 7.82 10.82
CA LEU A 38 -8.47 8.05 11.43
C LEU A 38 -7.77 6.74 11.81
N PHE A 39 -6.49 6.64 11.48
CA PHE A 39 -5.61 5.59 11.97
C PHE A 39 -4.91 5.98 13.28
N PHE A 40 -4.50 7.25 13.39
CA PHE A 40 -3.60 7.71 14.45
C PHE A 40 -3.67 9.23 14.64
N VAL A 41 -3.52 9.67 15.88
CA VAL A 41 -3.34 11.08 16.26
C VAL A 41 -2.20 11.21 17.28
N SER A 42 -1.42 12.29 17.16
CA SER A 42 -0.38 12.66 18.11
C SER A 42 -0.16 14.18 18.10
N PRO A 43 0.64 14.73 19.03
CA PRO A 43 0.95 16.16 19.04
C PRO A 43 1.52 16.72 17.73
N SER A 44 2.14 15.88 16.90
CA SER A 44 2.82 16.30 15.67
C SER A 44 2.33 15.62 14.39
N GLN A 45 1.44 14.63 14.47
CA GLN A 45 1.02 13.85 13.31
C GLN A 45 -0.41 13.34 13.44
N ILE A 46 -1.11 13.30 12.31
CA ILE A 46 -2.37 12.58 12.15
C ILE A 46 -2.24 11.71 10.91
N ASN A 47 -2.65 10.45 11.02
CA ASN A 47 -2.78 9.55 9.88
C ASN A 47 -4.27 9.26 9.68
N PHE A 48 -4.78 9.50 8.48
CA PHE A 48 -6.17 9.32 8.12
C PHE A 48 -6.28 8.63 6.75
N LEU A 49 -7.45 8.06 6.49
CA LEU A 49 -7.80 7.47 5.20
C LEU A 49 -8.61 8.47 4.39
N VAL A 50 -8.13 8.78 3.19
CA VAL A 50 -8.92 9.55 2.21
C VAL A 50 -10.13 8.71 1.79
N PRO A 51 -11.38 9.21 1.88
CA PRO A 51 -12.58 8.47 1.48
C PRO A 51 -12.61 8.16 -0.02
N ASP A 52 -13.07 6.96 -0.39
CA ASP A 52 -13.08 6.47 -1.78
C ASP A 52 -13.96 7.32 -2.73
N GLN A 53 -14.98 8.01 -2.20
CA GLN A 53 -15.93 8.80 -2.99
C GLN A 53 -15.44 10.21 -3.32
N ILE A 54 -14.30 10.64 -2.75
CA ILE A 54 -13.79 11.99 -2.95
C ILE A 54 -13.32 12.20 -4.39
N ALA A 55 -13.67 13.32 -5.00
CA ALA A 55 -13.26 13.57 -6.37
C ALA A 55 -11.77 13.91 -6.50
N THR A 56 -11.19 13.56 -7.65
CA THR A 56 -9.83 13.96 -8.01
C THR A 56 -9.73 15.47 -8.22
N GLY A 57 -8.69 16.10 -7.69
CA GLY A 57 -8.47 17.54 -7.77
C GLY A 57 -7.97 18.14 -6.46
N ARG A 58 -7.92 19.46 -6.40
CA ARG A 58 -7.58 20.20 -5.18
C ARG A 58 -8.69 20.01 -4.15
N ALA A 59 -8.32 19.59 -2.94
CA ALA A 59 -9.21 19.43 -1.80
C ALA A 59 -8.69 20.21 -0.60
N GLN A 60 -9.59 20.79 0.19
CA GLN A 60 -9.25 21.42 1.46
C GLN A 60 -9.35 20.38 2.57
N ILE A 61 -8.44 20.47 3.54
CA ILE A 61 -8.45 19.64 4.75
C ILE A 61 -8.60 20.51 5.98
N PHE A 62 -9.49 20.09 6.88
CA PHE A 62 -9.77 20.74 8.14
C PHE A 62 -9.58 19.75 9.27
N LEU A 63 -8.70 20.08 10.21
CA LEU A 63 -8.57 19.39 11.48
C LEU A 63 -9.49 20.07 12.50
N THR A 64 -10.39 19.30 13.09
CA THR A 64 -11.33 19.78 14.11
C THR A 64 -11.07 19.11 15.44
N ASP A 65 -11.31 19.83 16.55
CA ASP A 65 -11.44 19.30 17.91
C ASP A 65 -12.87 19.57 18.36
N GLY A 66 -13.74 18.56 18.28
CA GLY A 66 -15.18 18.75 18.30
C GLY A 66 -15.63 19.66 17.15
N GLU A 67 -16.25 20.79 17.48
CA GLU A 67 -16.69 21.80 16.50
C GLU A 67 -15.62 22.87 16.18
N ALA A 68 -14.54 22.93 16.97
CA ALA A 68 -13.52 23.96 16.82
C ALA A 68 -12.52 23.60 15.71
N LEU A 69 -12.25 24.55 14.82
CA LEU A 69 -11.19 24.42 13.81
C LEU A 69 -9.81 24.59 14.47
N VAL A 70 -8.97 23.56 14.42
CA VAL A 70 -7.62 23.56 14.99
C VAL A 70 -6.59 23.96 13.94
N ALA A 71 -6.71 23.40 12.74
CA ALA A 71 -5.82 23.67 11.63
C ALA A 71 -6.54 23.41 10.30
N GLN A 72 -6.05 24.04 9.23
CA GLN A 72 -6.51 23.77 7.88
C GLN A 72 -5.32 23.73 6.92
N GLY A 73 -5.51 23.05 5.80
CA GLY A 73 -4.53 22.94 4.75
C GLY A 73 -5.17 22.52 3.45
N GLU A 74 -4.32 22.11 2.53
CA GLU A 74 -4.73 21.70 1.20
C GLU A 74 -3.94 20.48 0.77
N LEU A 75 -4.60 19.62 0.01
CA LEU A 75 -3.96 18.51 -0.69
C LEU A 75 -4.54 18.35 -2.09
N THR A 76 -3.81 17.62 -2.93
CA THR A 76 -4.30 17.22 -4.25
C THR A 76 -4.67 15.74 -4.19
N ILE A 77 -5.92 15.43 -4.52
CA ILE A 77 -6.42 14.08 -4.72
C ILE A 77 -6.09 13.64 -6.15
N THR A 78 -5.43 12.50 -6.29
CA THR A 78 -5.07 11.88 -7.56
C THR A 78 -5.53 10.43 -7.60
N ASN A 79 -5.78 9.89 -8.79
CA ASN A 79 -6.16 8.47 -8.95
C ASN A 79 -5.04 7.49 -8.58
N ALA A 80 -3.78 7.93 -8.70
CA ALA A 80 -2.62 7.09 -8.40
C ALA A 80 -1.54 7.87 -7.63
N ALA A 81 -1.19 7.33 -6.46
CA ALA A 81 -0.04 7.70 -5.66
C ALA A 81 0.52 6.42 -5.01
N PRO A 82 1.04 5.49 -5.83
CA PRO A 82 1.38 4.14 -5.40
C PRO A 82 2.49 4.15 -4.34
N ALA A 83 2.32 3.36 -3.28
CA ALA A 83 3.38 3.03 -2.35
C ALA A 83 3.28 1.57 -1.94
N LEU A 84 4.42 0.87 -1.91
CA LEU A 84 4.54 -0.51 -1.47
C LEU A 84 4.95 -0.56 0.00
N PHE A 85 4.24 -1.35 0.79
CA PHE A 85 4.61 -1.59 2.17
C PHE A 85 5.84 -2.48 2.25
N THR A 86 6.73 -2.17 3.20
CA THR A 86 7.96 -2.92 3.44
C THR A 86 7.97 -3.50 4.84
N LEU A 87 8.73 -4.57 5.04
CA LEU A 87 8.82 -5.24 6.35
C LEU A 87 9.31 -4.28 7.45
N SER A 88 10.25 -3.39 7.10
CA SER A 88 10.81 -2.36 7.97
C SER A 88 9.87 -1.18 8.24
N GLY A 89 8.78 -1.04 7.48
CA GLY A 89 7.87 0.11 7.55
C GLY A 89 8.47 1.44 7.07
N ASN A 90 9.67 1.44 6.50
CA ASN A 90 10.37 2.67 6.05
C ASN A 90 10.31 2.90 4.53
N GLY A 91 9.57 2.06 3.81
CA GLY A 91 9.42 2.15 2.35
C GLY A 91 10.64 1.65 1.56
N LYS A 92 11.60 0.95 2.20
CA LYS A 92 12.80 0.43 1.52
C LYS A 92 13.01 -1.06 1.81
N GLY A 93 13.71 -1.74 0.90
CA GLY A 93 14.14 -3.13 1.06
C GLY A 93 13.03 -4.13 0.77
N LEU A 94 12.88 -5.15 1.61
CA LEU A 94 11.96 -6.26 1.35
C LEU A 94 10.49 -5.83 1.50
N PRO A 95 9.61 -6.16 0.55
CA PRO A 95 8.21 -5.82 0.64
C PRO A 95 7.49 -6.67 1.69
N ALA A 96 6.42 -6.12 2.25
CA ALA A 96 5.36 -6.91 2.84
C ALA A 96 4.62 -7.61 1.69
N ALA A 97 4.97 -8.86 1.45
CA ALA A 97 4.44 -9.63 0.32
C ALA A 97 4.38 -11.13 0.65
N LEU A 98 3.48 -11.81 -0.04
CA LEU A 98 3.28 -13.25 0.04
C LEU A 98 3.42 -13.90 -1.32
N THR A 99 3.64 -15.21 -1.31
CA THR A 99 3.68 -16.07 -2.48
C THR A 99 2.72 -17.23 -2.28
N THR A 100 2.08 -17.68 -3.36
CA THR A 100 1.21 -18.86 -3.36
C THR A 100 1.20 -19.50 -4.76
N GLU A 101 1.01 -20.81 -4.82
CA GLU A 101 0.83 -21.55 -6.08
C GLU A 101 -0.62 -22.02 -6.27
N ASP A 102 -1.44 -21.99 -5.21
CA ASP A 102 -2.78 -22.60 -5.16
C ASP A 102 -3.86 -21.64 -4.65
N GLY A 103 -3.50 -20.51 -4.02
CA GLY A 103 -4.43 -19.58 -3.40
C GLY A 103 -4.89 -19.99 -1.99
N ASP A 104 -4.41 -21.12 -1.47
CA ASP A 104 -4.75 -21.64 -0.15
C ASP A 104 -3.55 -21.58 0.80
N ASN A 105 -2.36 -21.91 0.29
CA ASN A 105 -1.11 -21.93 1.03
C ASN A 105 -0.27 -20.71 0.68
N TYR A 106 0.05 -19.91 1.69
CA TYR A 106 0.81 -18.68 1.53
C TYR A 106 2.15 -18.75 2.24
N ALA A 107 3.20 -18.25 1.58
CA ALA A 107 4.53 -18.10 2.16
C ALA A 107 5.01 -16.65 2.08
N SER A 108 5.57 -16.15 3.18
CA SER A 108 6.22 -14.83 3.22
C SER A 108 7.47 -14.82 2.34
N VAL A 109 7.67 -13.72 1.61
CA VAL A 109 8.93 -13.44 0.85
C VAL A 109 10.12 -13.13 1.77
N VAL A 110 9.90 -13.10 3.08
CA VAL A 110 10.91 -12.88 4.11
C VAL A 110 10.98 -14.09 5.04
N LYS A 111 12.19 -14.44 5.45
CA LYS A 111 12.43 -15.45 6.49
C LYS A 111 12.19 -14.87 7.88
N SER A 112 12.11 -15.75 8.88
CA SER A 112 11.90 -15.36 10.28
C SER A 112 13.06 -14.54 10.87
N ASP A 113 14.26 -14.64 10.29
CA ASP A 113 15.45 -13.87 10.65
C ASP A 113 15.51 -12.49 9.95
N GLY A 114 14.50 -12.15 9.15
CA GLY A 114 14.43 -10.89 8.38
C GLY A 114 15.18 -10.92 7.05
N ALA A 115 15.86 -12.01 6.69
CA ALA A 115 16.54 -12.15 5.41
C ALA A 115 15.56 -12.46 4.26
N PRO A 116 15.87 -12.10 3.01
CA PRO A 116 15.03 -12.46 1.88
C PRO A 116 14.87 -13.98 1.76
N ARG A 117 13.64 -14.43 1.54
CA ARG A 117 13.35 -15.82 1.16
C ARG A 117 13.43 -15.92 -0.36
N PRO A 118 14.27 -16.83 -0.91
CA PRO A 118 14.25 -17.11 -2.34
C PRO A 118 12.88 -17.63 -2.78
N ILE A 119 12.29 -16.99 -3.79
CA ILE A 119 11.02 -17.37 -4.39
C ILE A 119 11.31 -18.33 -5.53
N ALA A 120 10.85 -19.58 -5.40
CA ALA A 120 10.88 -20.54 -6.49
C ALA A 120 9.86 -20.12 -7.56
N LEU A 121 10.25 -20.24 -8.84
CA LEU A 121 9.34 -19.97 -9.94
C LEU A 121 8.45 -21.19 -10.21
N GLY A 122 7.18 -20.92 -10.52
CA GLY A 122 6.23 -21.94 -10.89
C GLY A 122 6.39 -22.39 -12.35
N LYS A 123 5.60 -23.38 -12.74
CA LYS A 123 5.47 -23.84 -14.14
C LYS A 123 4.15 -23.33 -14.74
N ALA A 124 3.93 -23.55 -16.02
CA ALA A 124 2.71 -23.09 -16.70
C ALA A 124 1.43 -23.66 -16.05
N GLU A 125 1.46 -24.92 -15.63
CA GLU A 125 0.32 -25.63 -15.03
C GLU A 125 0.13 -25.29 -13.54
N ARG A 126 1.18 -24.77 -12.89
CA ARG A 126 1.19 -24.38 -11.49
C ARG A 126 2.04 -23.11 -11.34
N PRO A 127 1.48 -21.95 -11.72
CA PRO A 127 2.20 -20.69 -11.70
C PRO A 127 2.47 -20.24 -10.26
N GLN A 128 3.61 -19.57 -10.06
CA GLN A 128 3.90 -18.90 -8.79
C GLN A 128 3.31 -17.50 -8.81
N TYR A 129 2.39 -17.23 -7.89
CA TYR A 129 1.87 -15.89 -7.68
C TYR A 129 2.69 -15.14 -6.65
N LEU A 130 2.89 -13.84 -6.89
CA LEU A 130 3.41 -12.86 -5.94
C LEU A 130 2.30 -11.88 -5.60
N LEU A 131 1.98 -11.76 -4.31
CA LEU A 131 0.99 -10.86 -3.75
C LEU A 131 1.73 -9.71 -3.06
N LEU A 132 1.58 -8.50 -3.61
CA LEU A 132 2.19 -7.28 -3.08
C LEU A 132 1.13 -6.47 -2.33
N PHE A 133 1.51 -5.93 -1.17
CA PHE A 133 0.65 -5.06 -0.37
C PHE A 133 1.15 -3.63 -0.37
N GLY A 134 0.23 -2.68 -0.44
CA GLY A 134 0.54 -1.27 -0.43
C GLY A 134 -0.71 -0.40 -0.42
N THR A 135 -0.62 0.79 -1.00
CA THR A 135 -1.75 1.73 -1.09
C THR A 135 -1.62 2.64 -2.29
N GLY A 136 -2.70 3.33 -2.64
CA GLY A 136 -2.72 4.41 -3.63
C GLY A 136 -2.58 3.95 -5.08
N PHE A 137 -2.87 2.69 -5.40
CA PHE A 137 -2.78 2.18 -6.77
C PHE A 137 -4.06 1.56 -7.32
N ARG A 138 -5.08 1.27 -6.48
CA ARG A 138 -6.31 0.61 -6.92
C ARG A 138 -7.15 1.40 -7.93
N TYR A 139 -7.01 2.72 -7.98
CA TYR A 139 -7.77 3.61 -8.90
C TYR A 139 -6.97 4.07 -10.11
N ALA A 140 -5.72 3.61 -10.28
CA ALA A 140 -4.90 3.98 -11.42
C ALA A 140 -5.52 3.48 -12.74
N TYR A 141 -5.61 4.35 -13.75
CA TYR A 141 -6.06 3.94 -15.09
C TYR A 141 -5.02 3.09 -15.81
N ASN A 142 -3.75 3.45 -15.64
CA ASN A 142 -2.60 2.79 -16.25
C ASN A 142 -1.64 2.33 -15.16
N LEU A 143 -1.77 1.07 -14.76
CA LEU A 143 -0.86 0.43 -13.82
C LEU A 143 0.16 -0.47 -14.54
N ARG A 144 1.44 -0.27 -14.22
CA ARG A 144 2.58 -1.03 -14.73
C ARG A 144 3.43 -1.49 -13.56
N ILE A 145 3.83 -2.76 -13.54
CA ILE A 145 4.77 -3.28 -12.55
C ILE A 145 6.05 -3.66 -13.27
N LYS A 146 7.21 -3.27 -12.75
CA LYS A 146 8.50 -3.74 -13.26
C LYS A 146 9.16 -4.63 -12.23
N LEU A 147 9.70 -5.75 -12.66
CA LEU A 147 10.52 -6.66 -11.85
C LEU A 147 11.86 -6.88 -12.57
N GLY A 148 12.95 -6.45 -11.97
CA GLY A 148 14.28 -6.54 -12.57
C GLY A 148 14.38 -5.86 -13.94
N GLY A 149 13.58 -4.82 -14.19
CA GLY A 149 13.46 -4.11 -15.46
C GLY A 149 12.43 -4.67 -16.44
N VAL A 150 11.90 -5.87 -16.22
CA VAL A 150 10.88 -6.50 -17.07
C VAL A 150 9.49 -6.05 -16.66
N LEU A 151 8.68 -5.65 -17.64
CA LEU A 151 7.30 -5.22 -17.41
C LEU A 151 6.39 -6.44 -17.18
N LEU A 152 5.64 -6.43 -16.08
CA LEU A 152 4.63 -7.43 -15.73
C LEU A 152 3.24 -6.81 -15.72
N LYS A 153 2.26 -7.60 -16.17
CA LYS A 153 0.84 -7.26 -16.08
C LYS A 153 0.25 -7.92 -14.83
N PRO A 154 -0.46 -7.19 -13.96
CA PRO A 154 -1.13 -7.78 -12.81
C PRO A 154 -2.33 -8.60 -13.24
N VAL A 155 -2.58 -9.70 -12.53
CA VAL A 155 -3.83 -10.48 -12.67
C VAL A 155 -4.91 -10.00 -11.72
N TYR A 156 -4.53 -9.23 -10.70
CA TYR A 156 -5.44 -8.55 -9.79
C TYR A 156 -4.83 -7.23 -9.31
N VAL A 157 -5.67 -6.20 -9.20
CA VAL A 157 -5.38 -4.92 -8.55
C VAL A 157 -6.66 -4.49 -7.85
N GLY A 158 -6.61 -4.23 -6.55
CA GLY A 158 -7.80 -3.82 -5.82
C GLY A 158 -7.60 -3.77 -4.31
N PRO A 159 -8.68 -3.57 -3.54
CA PRO A 159 -8.63 -3.65 -2.08
C PRO A 159 -8.21 -5.05 -1.62
N GLN A 160 -7.35 -5.14 -0.60
CA GLN A 160 -7.06 -6.44 0.04
C GLN A 160 -8.31 -7.03 0.70
N GLY A 161 -9.23 -6.18 1.17
CA GLY A 161 -10.58 -6.55 1.61
C GLY A 161 -10.78 -6.65 3.12
N ALA A 162 -9.72 -6.82 3.92
CA ALA A 162 -9.82 -6.92 5.38
C ALA A 162 -9.29 -5.68 6.11
N LEU A 163 -8.38 -4.93 5.49
CA LEU A 163 -7.78 -3.74 6.10
C LEU A 163 -8.12 -2.47 5.31
N SER A 164 -8.69 -1.49 6.01
CA SER A 164 -8.98 -0.16 5.48
C SER A 164 -7.73 0.49 4.88
N GLY A 165 -7.83 0.99 3.64
CA GLY A 165 -6.72 1.64 2.92
C GLY A 165 -5.64 0.70 2.36
N LEU A 166 -5.72 -0.61 2.61
CA LEU A 166 -4.77 -1.58 2.08
C LEU A 166 -5.20 -2.06 0.69
N ASP A 167 -4.31 -1.84 -0.28
CA ASP A 167 -4.41 -2.32 -1.65
C ASP A 167 -3.55 -3.59 -1.82
N GLN A 168 -3.94 -4.43 -2.78
CA GLN A 168 -3.22 -5.64 -3.16
C GLN A 168 -3.03 -5.72 -4.67
N ILE A 169 -1.84 -6.15 -5.10
CA ILE A 169 -1.54 -6.55 -6.48
C ILE A 169 -1.19 -8.04 -6.48
N ASN A 170 -1.76 -8.81 -7.42
CA ASN A 170 -1.30 -10.17 -7.69
C ASN A 170 -0.61 -10.21 -9.05
N LEU A 171 0.57 -10.83 -9.07
CA LEU A 171 1.37 -11.06 -10.27
C LEU A 171 1.56 -12.56 -10.47
N ILE A 172 1.57 -13.01 -11.72
CA ILE A 172 2.19 -14.29 -12.06
C ILE A 172 3.66 -14.00 -12.33
N LEU A 173 4.57 -14.70 -11.63
CA LEU A 173 6.00 -14.62 -11.90
C LEU A 173 6.32 -15.45 -13.16
N PRO A 174 6.88 -14.85 -14.22
CA PRO A 174 7.30 -15.59 -15.40
C PRO A 174 8.32 -16.68 -15.06
N PRO A 175 8.21 -17.90 -15.63
CA PRO A 175 9.11 -19.01 -15.32
C PRO A 175 10.56 -18.78 -15.76
N ASP A 176 10.79 -17.82 -16.64
CA ASP A 176 12.09 -17.38 -17.16
C ASP A 176 12.64 -16.13 -16.44
N THR A 177 12.01 -15.70 -15.34
CA THR A 177 12.51 -14.58 -14.53
C THR A 177 13.92 -14.88 -14.04
N ARG A 178 14.86 -13.95 -14.28
CA ARG A 178 16.26 -14.14 -13.87
C ARG A 178 16.38 -14.36 -12.36
N ALA A 179 17.26 -15.26 -11.95
CA ALA A 179 17.57 -15.46 -10.53
C ALA A 179 18.29 -14.26 -9.91
N GLY A 180 18.22 -14.16 -8.58
CA GLY A 180 18.91 -13.13 -7.80
C GLY A 180 17.96 -12.10 -7.18
N LEU A 181 18.55 -11.12 -6.50
CA LEU A 181 17.81 -10.02 -5.88
C LEU A 181 17.41 -9.02 -6.97
N LEU A 182 16.10 -8.81 -7.13
CA LEU A 182 15.51 -7.97 -8.18
C LEU A 182 14.75 -6.82 -7.56
N GLU A 183 14.98 -5.63 -8.09
CA GLU A 183 14.15 -4.47 -7.83
C GLU A 183 12.73 -4.67 -8.40
N LEU A 184 11.73 -4.27 -7.63
CA LEU A 184 10.34 -4.24 -8.02
C LEU A 184 9.77 -2.85 -7.75
N VAL A 185 9.06 -2.31 -8.74
CA VAL A 185 8.44 -1.00 -8.66
C VAL A 185 7.06 -1.00 -9.33
N VAL A 186 6.12 -0.23 -8.76
CA VAL A 186 4.78 -0.01 -9.30
C VAL A 186 4.69 1.40 -9.86
N ILE A 187 4.14 1.52 -11.07
CA ILE A 187 3.94 2.80 -11.74
C ILE A 187 2.45 2.94 -12.08
N GLY A 188 1.77 3.86 -11.43
CA GLY A 188 0.35 4.18 -11.66
C GLY A 188 0.20 5.58 -12.23
N ASP A 189 -0.42 5.70 -13.41
CA ASP A 189 -0.66 6.98 -14.10
C ASP A 189 0.58 7.88 -14.23
N GLY A 190 1.76 7.27 -14.33
CA GLY A 190 3.05 7.95 -14.45
C GLY A 190 3.75 8.24 -13.11
N VAL A 191 3.07 8.06 -11.98
CA VAL A 191 3.66 8.16 -10.64
C VAL A 191 4.31 6.83 -10.28
N THR A 192 5.56 6.89 -9.82
CA THR A 192 6.36 5.71 -9.45
C THR A 192 6.31 5.53 -7.93
N SER A 193 6.16 4.28 -7.47
CA SER A 193 6.23 3.94 -6.05
C SER A 193 7.63 4.05 -5.50
N ASN A 194 7.78 3.82 -4.19
CA ASN A 194 9.07 3.38 -3.66
C ASN A 194 9.49 2.04 -4.28
N ASP A 195 10.80 1.81 -4.33
CA ASP A 195 11.39 0.57 -4.84
C ASP A 195 11.54 -0.44 -3.70
N VAL A 196 11.25 -1.70 -4.01
CA VAL A 196 11.42 -2.83 -3.09
C VAL A 196 12.22 -3.94 -3.76
N GLU A 197 12.71 -4.91 -3.00
CA GLU A 197 13.53 -6.00 -3.54
C GLU A 197 12.92 -7.37 -3.23
N VAL A 198 12.88 -8.24 -4.24
CA VAL A 198 12.47 -9.64 -4.10
C VAL A 198 13.58 -10.56 -4.58
N LEU A 199 13.81 -11.65 -3.85
CA LEU A 199 14.85 -12.63 -4.19
C LEU A 199 14.23 -13.76 -5.01
N ILE A 200 14.61 -13.88 -6.28
CA ILE A 200 14.23 -15.02 -7.12
C ILE A 200 15.26 -16.14 -6.93
N ALA A 201 14.77 -17.35 -6.68
CA ALA A 201 15.60 -18.52 -6.47
C ALA A 201 16.40 -18.86 -7.74
N ASP A 202 17.62 -19.34 -7.55
CA ASP A 202 18.40 -19.94 -8.62
C ASP A 202 17.92 -21.39 -8.83
N PRO A 203 17.38 -21.76 -10.01
CA PRO A 203 16.90 -23.12 -10.26
C PRO A 203 18.02 -24.16 -10.13
N ALA A 204 19.30 -23.77 -10.23
CA ALA A 204 20.44 -24.66 -10.04
C ALA A 204 20.82 -24.87 -8.55
N LYS A 205 20.24 -24.10 -7.62
CA LYS A 205 20.48 -24.22 -6.17
C LYS A 205 19.15 -24.46 -5.45
N PRO A 206 18.76 -25.73 -5.22
CA PRO A 206 17.51 -26.02 -4.54
C PRO A 206 17.49 -25.36 -3.15
N THR A 207 16.38 -24.70 -2.83
CA THR A 207 16.13 -24.10 -1.52
C THR A 207 16.04 -25.21 -0.47
N ARG A 208 16.95 -25.19 0.52
CA ARG A 208 16.98 -26.12 1.64
C ARG A 208 15.98 -25.72 2.73
#